data_AF-A0A1W6EVD8-F1
#
_entry.id   AF-A0A1W6EVD8-F1
#
_cell.length_a   1.000
_cell.length_b   1.000
_cell.length_c   1.000
_cell.angle_alpha   90.00
_cell.angle_beta   90.00
_cell.angle_gamma   90.00
#
_symmetry.space_group_name_H-M   'P 1'
#
loop_
_entity.id
_entity.type
_entity.pdbx_description
1 polymer ?
#
loop_
_entity_poly.entity_id
_entity_poly.type
_entity_poly.pdbx_seq_one_letter_code
_entity_poly.pdbx_strand_id
1 'polypeptide(L)'
;GDTIFVNISARTGQNVDDLLQMILLQADMMELKANPTEMAIGTVIEARLSRGRGPVADVLIQQGTLNIGDPIVVGDTFGRVRTMTNDRGRQVKKATPSEPVEITGLNDVPESADKLVEFKDEKTARSVGEARAQQALQKSRENVQHVTLDNLFDTMKKENMKEVDIVL
;
A
#
# COMPACT_ATOMS: atom_id res chain seq x y z
N GLY A 1 22.80 -26.08 -5.03
CA GLY A 1 23.02 -24.88 -5.86
C GLY A 1 21.64 -24.36 -6.12
N ASP A 2 21.21 -23.37 -5.35
CA ASP A 2 19.80 -23.24 -4.97
C ASP A 2 19.08 -22.16 -5.80
N THR A 3 19.76 -21.67 -6.85
CA THR A 3 19.29 -20.61 -7.73
C THR A 3 19.12 -21.15 -9.13
N ILE A 4 17.90 -21.07 -9.66
CA ILE A 4 17.56 -21.45 -11.03
C ILE A 4 17.97 -20.32 -11.98
N PHE A 5 18.62 -20.65 -13.09
CA PHE A 5 19.02 -19.69 -14.13
C PHE A 5 18.31 -20.00 -15.45
N VAL A 6 17.75 -18.98 -16.10
CA VAL A 6 17.14 -19.08 -17.44
C VAL A 6 17.65 -17.93 -18.30
N ASN A 7 18.28 -18.25 -19.42
CA ASN A 7 18.73 -17.23 -20.38
C ASN A 7 17.55 -16.79 -21.24
N ILE A 8 17.18 -15.51 -21.20
CA ILE A 8 16.01 -14.97 -21.91
C ILE A 8 16.38 -13.82 -22.86
N SER A 9 15.50 -13.54 -23.82
CA SER A 9 15.51 -12.29 -24.58
C SER A 9 14.13 -11.67 -24.60
N ALA A 10 13.96 -10.55 -23.89
CA ALA A 10 12.69 -9.81 -23.85
C ALA A 10 12.32 -9.16 -25.20
N ARG A 11 13.29 -8.98 -26.10
CA ARG A 11 13.06 -8.39 -27.43
C ARG A 11 12.54 -9.40 -28.45
N THR A 12 13.07 -10.62 -28.42
CA THR A 12 12.69 -11.69 -29.36
C THR A 12 11.67 -12.67 -28.77
N GLY A 13 11.44 -12.60 -27.46
CA GLY A 13 10.58 -13.55 -26.72
C GLY A 13 11.25 -14.90 -26.44
N GLN A 14 12.55 -15.04 -26.70
CA GLN A 14 13.25 -16.30 -26.52
C GLN A 14 13.25 -16.72 -25.05
N ASN A 15 12.87 -17.98 -24.80
CA ASN A 15 12.86 -18.66 -23.49
C ASN A 15 11.99 -17.99 -22.41
N VAL A 16 11.01 -17.17 -22.78
CA VAL A 16 10.03 -16.61 -21.84
C VAL A 16 9.13 -17.72 -21.26
N ASP A 17 8.76 -18.70 -22.10
CA ASP A 17 7.98 -19.87 -21.66
C ASP A 17 8.77 -20.72 -20.65
N ASP A 18 10.07 -20.93 -20.89
CA ASP A 18 10.95 -21.65 -19.97
C ASP A 18 11.07 -20.92 -18.62
N LEU A 19 11.17 -19.58 -18.64
CA LEU A 19 11.18 -18.78 -17.42
C LEU A 19 9.87 -18.95 -16.63
N LEU A 20 8.73 -18.91 -17.32
CA LEU A 20 7.42 -19.11 -16.70
C LEU A 20 7.33 -20.49 -16.04
N GLN A 21 7.81 -21.55 -16.71
CA GLN A 21 7.83 -22.90 -16.13
C GLN A 21 8.68 -22.98 -14.88
N MET A 22 9.85 -22.32 -14.86
CA MET A 22 10.71 -22.30 -13.68
C MET A 22 10.10 -21.52 -12.51
N ILE A 23 9.35 -20.44 -12.79
CA ILE A 23 8.60 -19.69 -11.76
C ILE A 23 7.51 -20.58 -11.16
N LEU A 24 6.74 -21.31 -11.99
CA LEU A 24 5.71 -22.23 -11.51
C LEU A 24 6.30 -23.37 -10.68
N LEU A 25 7.38 -23.99 -11.15
CA LEU A 25 8.10 -25.03 -10.41
C LEU A 25 8.56 -24.53 -9.04
N GLN A 26 9.14 -23.33 -8.98
CA GLN A 26 9.58 -22.74 -7.72
C GLN A 26 8.39 -22.45 -6.79
N ALA A 27 7.28 -21.94 -7.31
CA ALA A 27 6.07 -21.67 -6.54
C ALA A 27 5.47 -22.95 -5.93
N ASP A 28 5.46 -24.04 -6.70
CA ASP A 28 5.00 -25.35 -6.23
C ASP A 28 5.91 -25.90 -5.13
N MET A 29 7.24 -25.79 -5.29
CA MET A 29 8.21 -26.19 -4.26
C MET A 29 8.07 -25.39 -2.95
N MET A 30 7.63 -24.13 -3.03
CA MET A 30 7.41 -23.26 -1.86
C MET A 30 6.08 -23.55 -1.13
N GLU A 31 5.19 -24.35 -1.74
CA GLU A 31 3.83 -24.65 -1.23
C GLU A 31 3.06 -23.39 -0.78
N LEU A 32 3.08 -22.34 -1.60
CA LEU A 32 2.41 -21.07 -1.29
C LEU A 32 0.90 -21.29 -1.08
N LYS A 33 0.39 -20.88 0.09
CA LYS A 33 -1.01 -21.05 0.50
C LYS A 33 -1.58 -19.73 1.01
N ALA A 34 -2.84 -19.48 0.69
CA ALA A 34 -3.61 -18.36 1.22
C ALA A 34 -5.04 -18.82 1.52
N ASN A 35 -5.62 -18.32 2.62
CA ASN A 35 -7.00 -18.64 2.98
C ASN A 35 -7.96 -17.57 2.42
N PRO A 36 -8.84 -17.88 1.46
CA PRO A 36 -9.77 -16.90 0.90
C PRO A 36 -11.00 -16.65 1.78
N THR A 37 -11.27 -17.47 2.81
CA THR A 37 -12.51 -17.38 3.61
C THR A 37 -12.40 -16.45 4.82
N GLU A 38 -11.20 -15.95 5.11
CA GLU A 38 -10.94 -15.04 6.22
C GLU A 38 -11.14 -13.57 5.81
N MET A 39 -11.03 -12.68 6.79
CA MET A 39 -11.03 -11.23 6.56
C MET A 39 -9.85 -10.84 5.68
N ALA A 40 -10.07 -9.89 4.77
CA ALA A 40 -9.07 -9.44 3.84
C ALA A 40 -7.90 -8.74 4.55
N ILE A 41 -6.70 -9.19 4.24
CA ILE A 41 -5.44 -8.54 4.60
C ILE A 41 -4.68 -8.31 3.31
N GLY A 42 -4.17 -7.09 3.14
CA GLY A 42 -3.41 -6.72 1.96
C GLY A 42 -2.34 -5.68 2.25
N THR A 43 -1.62 -5.32 1.20
CA THR A 43 -0.57 -4.30 1.25
C THR A 43 -0.77 -3.31 0.10
N VAL A 44 -0.67 -2.02 0.42
CA VAL A 44 -0.71 -0.95 -0.57
C VAL A 44 0.55 -1.02 -1.42
N ILE A 45 0.35 -1.12 -2.74
CA ILE A 45 1.42 -1.01 -3.73
C ILE A 45 1.67 0.47 -4.01
N GLU A 46 0.61 1.19 -4.38
CA GLU A 46 0.65 2.61 -4.73
C GLU A 46 -0.63 3.30 -4.28
N ALA A 47 -0.55 4.60 -4.00
CA ALA A 47 -1.71 5.41 -3.64
C ALA A 47 -1.59 6.81 -4.24
N ARG A 48 -2.73 7.40 -4.62
CA ARG A 48 -2.78 8.73 -5.24
C ARG A 48 -4.13 9.40 -5.01
N LEU A 49 -4.15 10.72 -5.17
CA LEU A 49 -5.40 11.48 -5.23
C LEU A 49 -5.87 11.56 -6.69
N SER A 50 -7.02 10.96 -7.00
CA SER A 50 -7.58 10.95 -8.35
C SER A 50 -8.70 12.00 -8.49
N ARG A 51 -8.59 12.88 -9.49
CA ARG A 51 -9.61 13.91 -9.76
C ARG A 51 -10.98 13.25 -10.01
N GLY A 52 -11.98 13.66 -9.23
CA GLY A 52 -13.36 13.16 -9.33
C GLY A 52 -13.62 11.81 -8.64
N ARG A 53 -12.58 11.04 -8.29
CA ARG A 53 -12.71 9.76 -7.56
C ARG A 53 -12.28 9.85 -6.10
N GLY A 54 -11.51 10.88 -5.74
CA GLY A 54 -10.95 11.05 -4.40
C GLY A 54 -9.69 10.20 -4.20
N PRO A 55 -9.35 9.85 -2.94
CA PRO A 55 -8.24 8.95 -2.65
C PRO A 55 -8.44 7.57 -3.27
N VAL A 56 -7.44 7.10 -4.01
CA VAL A 56 -7.41 5.76 -4.61
C VAL A 56 -6.12 5.06 -4.20
N ALA A 57 -6.22 3.76 -3.95
CA ALA A 57 -5.08 2.93 -3.57
C ALA A 57 -5.10 1.62 -4.36
N ASP A 58 -3.96 1.26 -4.93
CA ASP A 58 -3.72 -0.03 -5.56
C ASP A 58 -3.20 -0.99 -4.47
N VAL A 59 -3.97 -2.04 -4.17
CA VAL A 59 -3.70 -2.95 -3.05
C VAL A 59 -3.56 -4.37 -3.56
N LEU A 60 -2.55 -5.08 -3.06
CA LEU A 60 -2.42 -6.53 -3.24
C LEU A 60 -3.08 -7.26 -2.07
N ILE A 61 -4.10 -8.07 -2.35
CA ILE A 61 -4.71 -8.93 -1.32
C ILE A 61 -3.80 -10.14 -1.07
N GLN A 62 -3.42 -10.37 0.18
CA GLN A 62 -2.54 -11.46 0.57
C GLN A 62 -3.31 -12.60 1.25
N GLN A 63 -4.35 -12.26 2.01
CA GLN A 63 -5.23 -13.21 2.69
C GLN A 63 -6.67 -12.72 2.64
N GLY A 64 -7.62 -13.64 2.79
CA GLY A 64 -9.05 -13.34 2.79
C GLY A 64 -9.60 -12.92 1.43
N THR A 65 -10.84 -12.44 1.42
CA THR A 65 -11.50 -11.92 0.22
C THR A 65 -12.09 -10.55 0.51
N LEU A 66 -11.62 -9.51 -0.18
CA LEU A 66 -12.14 -8.16 -0.04
C LEU A 66 -13.36 -7.97 -0.93
N ASN A 67 -14.42 -7.32 -0.43
CA ASN A 67 -15.65 -7.04 -1.17
C ASN A 67 -15.97 -5.54 -1.18
N ILE A 68 -16.80 -5.14 -2.16
CA ILE A 68 -17.35 -3.80 -2.17
C ILE A 68 -18.27 -3.63 -0.96
N GLY A 69 -18.04 -2.57 -0.20
CA GLY A 69 -18.78 -2.24 1.01
C GLY A 69 -18.11 -2.71 2.29
N ASP A 70 -16.95 -3.35 2.23
CA ASP A 70 -16.25 -3.79 3.43
C ASP A 70 -15.60 -2.58 4.13
N PRO A 71 -15.74 -2.46 5.46
CA PRO A 71 -15.00 -1.49 6.26
C PRO A 71 -13.52 -1.86 6.34
N ILE A 72 -12.64 -0.91 6.05
CA ILE A 72 -11.20 -1.14 6.00
C ILE A 72 -10.42 -0.06 6.74
N VAL A 73 -9.27 -0.44 7.26
CA VAL A 73 -8.23 0.45 7.76
C VAL A 73 -6.96 0.18 6.96
N VAL A 74 -6.33 1.23 6.46
CA VAL A 74 -5.10 1.16 5.65
C VAL A 74 -4.08 2.12 6.26
N GLY A 75 -3.07 1.57 6.92
CA GLY A 75 -2.12 2.39 7.68
C GLY A 75 -2.83 3.18 8.78
N ASP A 76 -2.77 4.51 8.67
CA ASP A 76 -3.47 5.50 9.49
C ASP A 76 -4.75 6.07 8.85
N THR A 77 -5.08 5.62 7.63
CA THR A 77 -6.33 5.96 6.93
C THR A 77 -7.41 4.90 7.17
N PHE A 78 -8.67 5.26 6.94
CA PHE A 78 -9.80 4.35 7.09
C PHE A 78 -10.93 4.70 6.12
N GLY A 79 -11.84 3.76 5.92
CA GLY A 79 -12.98 4.01 5.07
C GLY A 79 -13.78 2.75 4.76
N ARG A 80 -14.53 2.84 3.66
CA ARG A 80 -15.35 1.75 3.16
C ARG A 80 -15.09 1.58 1.68
N VAL A 81 -14.84 0.34 1.24
CA VAL A 81 -14.59 0.06 -0.18
C VAL A 81 -15.80 0.48 -1.01
N ARG A 82 -15.67 1.53 -1.81
CA ARG A 82 -16.76 2.04 -2.65
C ARG A 82 -16.79 1.38 -4.03
N THR A 83 -15.62 1.21 -4.62
CA THR A 83 -15.44 0.55 -5.92
C THR A 83 -14.14 -0.23 -5.91
N MET A 84 -14.08 -1.33 -6.68
CA MET A 84 -12.84 -2.04 -6.97
C MET A 84 -12.68 -2.25 -8.48
N THR A 85 -11.45 -2.08 -8.96
CA THR A 85 -11.06 -2.31 -10.35
C THR A 85 -9.82 -3.20 -10.38
N ASN A 86 -9.79 -4.23 -11.21
CA ASN A 86 -8.60 -5.09 -11.34
C ASN A 86 -7.52 -4.47 -12.25
N ASP A 87 -6.37 -5.14 -12.30
CA ASP A 87 -5.22 -4.87 -13.20
C ASP A 87 -5.58 -4.68 -14.67
N ARG A 88 -6.70 -5.27 -15.13
CA ARG A 88 -7.20 -5.15 -16.50
C ARG A 88 -8.18 -4.00 -16.71
N GLY A 89 -8.36 -3.13 -15.72
CA GLY A 89 -9.29 -1.99 -15.79
C GLY A 89 -10.77 -2.38 -15.72
N ARG A 90 -11.10 -3.60 -15.30
CA ARG A 90 -12.49 -4.06 -15.18
C ARG A 90 -12.96 -3.93 -13.73
N GLN A 91 -14.19 -3.45 -13.55
CA GLN A 91 -14.79 -3.42 -12.22
C GLN A 91 -15.04 -4.84 -11.70
N VAL A 92 -14.66 -5.07 -10.45
CA VAL A 92 -14.82 -6.35 -9.75
C VAL A 92 -15.57 -6.13 -8.44
N LYS A 93 -16.36 -7.13 -8.03
CA LYS A 93 -17.15 -7.06 -6.78
C LYS A 93 -16.43 -7.66 -5.58
N LYS A 94 -15.49 -8.57 -5.85
CA LYS A 94 -14.67 -9.27 -4.87
C LYS A 94 -13.23 -9.36 -5.40
N ALA A 95 -12.26 -9.34 -4.50
CA ALA A 95 -10.85 -9.53 -4.78
C ALA A 95 -10.30 -10.65 -3.89
N THR A 96 -9.74 -11.69 -4.51
CA THR A 96 -9.21 -12.87 -3.79
C THR A 96 -7.70 -12.75 -3.54
N PRO A 97 -7.08 -13.63 -2.73
CA PRO A 97 -5.65 -13.58 -2.51
C PRO A 97 -4.84 -13.63 -3.81
N SER A 98 -3.74 -12.89 -3.85
CA SER A 98 -2.88 -12.64 -5.02
C SER A 98 -3.48 -11.78 -6.14
N GLU A 99 -4.70 -11.25 -5.96
CA GLU A 99 -5.31 -10.32 -6.92
C GLU A 99 -4.99 -8.86 -6.53
N PRO A 100 -4.33 -8.08 -7.41
CA PRO A 100 -4.18 -6.64 -7.21
C PRO A 100 -5.45 -5.91 -7.63
N VAL A 101 -5.94 -5.00 -6.79
CA VAL A 101 -7.14 -4.20 -7.05
C VAL A 101 -6.95 -2.72 -6.66
N GLU A 102 -7.41 -1.83 -7.53
CA GLU A 102 -7.56 -0.40 -7.25
C GLU A 102 -8.86 -0.21 -6.44
N ILE A 103 -8.74 0.28 -5.21
CA ILE A 103 -9.87 0.58 -4.32
C ILE A 103 -10.08 2.08 -4.17
N THR A 104 -11.32 2.47 -3.87
CA THR A 104 -11.70 3.85 -3.53
C THR A 104 -12.56 3.87 -2.27
N GLY A 105 -12.74 5.05 -1.67
CA GLY A 105 -13.58 5.24 -0.49
C GLY A 105 -12.82 5.35 0.84
N LEU A 106 -11.51 5.59 0.77
CA LEU A 106 -10.68 6.01 1.90
C LEU A 106 -10.90 7.50 2.19
N ASN A 107 -10.72 7.88 3.45
CA ASN A 107 -10.82 9.26 3.91
C ASN A 107 -9.62 10.13 3.48
N ASP A 108 -8.44 9.54 3.35
CA ASP A 108 -7.21 10.18 2.88
C ASP A 108 -6.38 9.22 2.02
N VAL A 109 -5.29 9.70 1.44
CA VAL A 109 -4.36 8.90 0.63
C VAL A 109 -3.39 8.15 1.55
N PRO A 110 -3.43 6.81 1.60
CA PRO A 110 -2.50 6.03 2.43
C PRO A 110 -1.07 6.06 1.89
N GLU A 111 -0.10 5.63 2.69
CA GLU A 111 1.28 5.49 2.24
C GLU A 111 1.50 4.16 1.49
N SER A 112 2.54 4.13 0.65
CA SER A 112 2.94 2.88 0.00
C SER A 112 3.50 1.92 1.05
N ALA A 113 3.28 0.62 0.86
CA ALA A 113 3.58 -0.45 1.81
C ALA A 113 2.73 -0.47 3.10
N ASP A 114 1.73 0.40 3.23
CA ASP A 114 0.77 0.30 4.32
C ASP A 114 -0.03 -1.00 4.28
N LYS A 115 -0.39 -1.49 5.47
CA LYS A 115 -1.22 -2.69 5.61
C LYS A 115 -2.69 -2.33 5.56
N LEU A 116 -3.42 -2.99 4.66
CA LEU A 116 -4.87 -3.02 4.62
C LEU A 116 -5.38 -4.16 5.51
N VAL A 117 -6.35 -3.86 6.35
CA VAL A 117 -7.06 -4.83 7.17
C VAL A 117 -8.56 -4.56 7.11
N GLU A 118 -9.33 -5.59 6.78
CA GLU A 118 -10.79 -5.58 6.86
C GLU A 118 -11.29 -5.72 8.31
N PHE A 119 -12.38 -5.02 8.61
CA PHE A 119 -13.06 -5.08 9.90
C PHE A 119 -14.54 -5.45 9.70
N LYS A 120 -15.10 -6.14 10.70
CA LYS A 120 -16.52 -6.52 10.71
C LYS A 120 -17.47 -5.33 10.78
N ASP A 121 -17.08 -4.29 11.51
CA ASP A 121 -17.94 -3.15 11.82
C ASP A 121 -17.24 -1.83 11.46
N GLU A 122 -17.97 -0.94 10.79
CA GLU A 122 -17.46 0.38 10.40
C GLU A 122 -17.08 1.24 11.61
N LYS A 123 -17.82 1.13 12.72
CA LYS A 123 -17.52 1.86 13.96
C LYS A 123 -16.15 1.49 14.52
N THR A 124 -15.82 0.20 14.50
CA THR A 124 -14.55 -0.33 14.99
C THR A 124 -13.40 0.05 14.04
N ALA A 125 -13.62 -0.06 12.72
CA ALA A 125 -12.65 0.40 11.73
C ALA A 125 -12.32 1.88 11.91
N ARG A 126 -13.36 2.71 12.09
CA ARG A 126 -13.23 4.15 12.29
C ARG A 126 -12.47 4.47 13.58
N SER A 127 -12.82 3.86 14.71
CA SER A 127 -12.13 4.16 15.97
C SER A 127 -10.64 3.78 15.95
N VAL A 128 -10.31 2.65 15.31
CA VAL A 128 -8.92 2.21 15.14
C VAL A 128 -8.17 3.13 14.19
N GLY A 129 -8.78 3.50 13.06
CA GLY A 129 -8.20 4.44 12.10
C GLY A 129 -7.94 5.81 12.71
N GLU A 130 -8.94 6.39 13.39
CA GLU A 130 -8.81 7.68 14.08
C GLU A 130 -7.72 7.67 15.15
N ALA A 131 -7.62 6.59 15.93
CA ALA A 131 -6.56 6.44 16.93
C ALA A 131 -5.17 6.38 16.29
N ARG A 132 -5.01 5.68 15.15
CA ARG A 132 -3.74 5.60 14.41
C ARG A 132 -3.37 6.94 13.79
N ALA A 133 -4.32 7.63 13.17
CA ALA A 133 -4.11 8.97 12.60
C ALA A 133 -3.66 9.96 13.68
N GLN A 134 -4.29 9.95 14.86
CA GLN A 134 -3.87 10.80 15.98
C GLN A 134 -2.45 10.48 16.45
N GLN A 135 -2.09 9.20 16.54
CA GLN A 135 -0.73 8.78 16.90
C GLN A 135 0.30 9.20 15.84
N ALA A 136 -0.03 9.09 14.56
CA ALA A 136 0.83 9.53 13.46
C ALA A 136 1.07 11.04 13.51
N LEU A 137 0.01 11.83 13.73
CA LEU A 137 0.07 13.28 13.94
C LEU A 137 0.92 13.67 15.17
N GLN A 138 0.83 12.91 16.26
CA GLN A 138 1.63 13.17 17.45
C GLN A 138 3.12 12.88 17.20
N LYS A 139 3.44 11.76 16.55
CA LYS A 139 4.81 11.41 16.16
C LYS A 139 5.43 12.42 15.18
N SER A 140 4.65 12.90 14.22
CA SER A 140 5.14 13.90 13.27
C SER A 140 5.48 15.21 13.98
N ARG A 141 4.70 15.60 15.00
CA ARG A 141 5.00 16.76 15.86
C ARG A 141 6.23 16.57 16.73
N GLU A 142 6.45 15.38 17.26
CA GLU A 142 7.65 15.06 18.06
C GLU A 142 8.94 15.08 17.23
N ASN A 143 8.85 14.73 15.94
CA ASN A 143 9.98 14.80 15.01
C ASN A 143 10.32 16.22 14.55
N VAL A 144 9.45 17.21 14.80
CA VAL A 144 9.80 18.62 14.61
C VAL A 144 10.69 19.01 15.79
N GLN A 145 12.00 19.14 15.53
CA GLN A 145 12.97 19.62 16.53
C GLN A 145 12.41 20.85 17.25
N HIS A 146 12.26 20.75 18.57
CA HIS A 146 11.99 21.91 19.39
C HIS A 146 13.17 22.88 19.21
N VAL A 147 12.90 24.00 18.54
CA VAL A 147 13.88 25.07 18.34
C VAL A 147 14.13 25.71 19.70
N THR A 148 15.24 25.33 20.35
CA THR A 148 15.71 25.93 21.60
C THR A 148 16.59 27.14 21.30
N LEU A 149 16.72 28.07 22.26
CA LEU A 149 17.60 29.24 22.14
C LEU A 149 19.06 28.85 21.82
N ASP A 150 19.53 27.70 22.33
CA ASP A 150 20.87 27.19 22.07
C ASP A 150 21.05 26.71 20.62
N ASN A 151 20.05 26.05 20.02
CA ASN A 151 20.09 25.58 18.62
C ASN A 151 19.77 26.68 17.60
N LEU A 152 19.09 27.76 18.03
CA LEU A 152 18.81 28.95 17.21
C LEU A 152 20.09 29.65 16.75
N PHE A 153 21.10 29.76 17.63
CA PHE A 153 22.37 30.39 17.27
C PHE A 153 23.21 29.55 16.29
N ASP A 154 23.11 28.22 16.36
CA ASP A 154 23.80 27.32 15.45
C ASP A 154 23.10 27.21 14.08
N THR A 155 21.78 27.36 14.03
CA THR A 155 21.01 27.45 12.77
C THR A 155 21.22 28.79 12.07
N MET A 156 21.28 29.92 12.80
CA MET A 156 21.64 31.23 12.21
C MET A 156 23.06 31.26 11.65
N LYS A 157 24.04 30.58 12.28
CA LYS A 157 25.41 30.46 11.72
C LYS A 157 25.47 29.69 10.40
N LYS A 158 24.50 28.81 10.13
CA LYS A 158 24.39 28.07 8.86
C LYS A 158 23.80 28.89 7.71
N GLU A 159 23.22 30.08 7.96
CA GLU A 159 22.63 30.95 6.93
C GLU A 159 23.61 31.43 5.83
N ASN A 160 24.92 31.17 5.97
CA ASN A 160 25.89 31.44 4.90
C ASN A 160 25.98 30.33 3.82
N MET A 161 25.16 29.28 3.91
CA MET A 161 25.02 28.28 2.85
C MET A 161 23.89 28.66 1.89
N LYS A 162 24.19 28.71 0.60
CA LYS A 162 23.17 28.93 -0.44
C LYS A 162 22.29 27.69 -0.54
N GLU A 163 21.03 27.80 -0.15
CA GLU A 163 20.01 26.77 -0.33
C GLU A 163 19.04 27.18 -1.45
N VAL A 164 18.47 26.17 -2.13
CA VAL A 164 17.43 26.34 -3.14
C VAL A 164 16.30 25.40 -2.77
N ASP A 165 15.20 25.96 -2.28
CA ASP A 165 14.01 25.18 -1.95
C ASP A 165 13.32 24.70 -3.23
N ILE A 166 12.96 23.42 -3.24
CA ILE A 166 12.20 22.79 -4.32
C ILE A 166 10.86 22.33 -3.74
N VAL A 167 9.77 22.68 -4.42
CA VAL A 167 8.45 22.10 -4.20
C VAL A 167 8.19 21.12 -5.34
N LEU A 168 8.00 19.84 -5.00
CA LEU A 168 7.74 18.74 -5.94
C LEU A 168 6.25 18.46 -6.06
#